data_AF-A0A0H4BC49-F1
#
_entry.id   AF-A0A0H4BC49-F1
#
_cell.length_a   1.000
_cell.length_b   1.000
_cell.length_c   1.000
_cell.angle_alpha   90.00
_cell.angle_beta   90.00
_cell.angle_gamma   90.00
#
_symmetry.space_group_name_H-M   'P 1'
#
loop_
_entity.id
_entity.type
_entity.pdbx_description
1 polymer ?
#
loop_
_entity_poly.entity_id
_entity_poly.type
_entity_poly.pdbx_seq_one_letter_code
_entity_poly.pdbx_strand_id
1 'polypeptide(L)'
;MRLALCVLPFLSVGAGFADSISSSTVQLQVGQSIRAADASLLASGWLPQPDPSIQALAQDPSGSALPALSSCSGTGVGFCRYDYARDRQRLSVVTVPSPSSDVSELVQRWWID
;
A
#
# COMPACT_ATOMS: atom_id res chain seq x y z
N MET A 1 -59.49 32.11 -27.21
CA MET A 1 -58.67 32.26 -25.99
C MET A 1 -57.22 31.95 -26.34
N ARG A 2 -56.32 32.93 -26.14
CA ARG A 2 -54.86 32.79 -26.26
C ARG A 2 -54.34 31.92 -25.12
N LEU A 3 -53.38 31.03 -25.39
CA LEU A 3 -52.28 30.81 -24.45
C LEU A 3 -51.06 30.29 -25.24
N ALA A 4 -50.02 31.12 -25.27
CA ALA A 4 -48.70 30.76 -25.75
C ALA A 4 -47.96 30.00 -24.64
N LEU A 5 -47.21 28.96 -24.99
CA LEU A 5 -46.11 28.45 -24.18
C LEU A 5 -44.92 28.15 -25.08
N CYS A 6 -43.93 29.04 -25.02
CA CYS A 6 -42.55 28.75 -25.39
C CYS A 6 -41.92 27.89 -24.29
N VAL A 7 -41.34 26.73 -24.63
CA VAL A 7 -40.31 26.10 -23.78
C VAL A 7 -39.19 25.58 -24.69
N LEU A 8 -37.97 25.98 -24.33
CA LEU A 8 -36.71 25.95 -25.08
C LEU A 8 -36.17 24.53 -25.33
N PRO A 9 -35.33 24.33 -26.37
CA PRO A 9 -34.65 23.06 -26.61
C PRO A 9 -33.56 22.87 -25.54
N PHE A 10 -33.65 21.77 -24.79
CA PHE A 10 -32.60 21.35 -23.86
C PHE A 10 -31.36 20.91 -24.67
N LEU A 11 -30.40 21.82 -24.83
CA LEU A 11 -29.02 21.50 -25.19
C LEU A 11 -28.39 20.71 -24.04
N SER A 12 -28.46 19.39 -24.09
CA SER A 12 -27.72 18.54 -23.15
C SER A 12 -26.30 18.39 -23.65
N VAL A 13 -25.46 19.25 -23.07
CA VAL A 13 -24.00 19.22 -23.02
C VAL A 13 -23.50 17.81 -22.68
N GLY A 14 -22.42 17.40 -23.35
CA GLY A 14 -21.91 16.04 -23.39
C GLY A 14 -21.52 15.44 -22.04
N ALA A 15 -21.79 14.14 -21.90
CA ALA A 15 -21.13 13.29 -20.93
C ALA A 15 -19.79 12.84 -21.55
N GLY A 16 -18.72 13.57 -21.23
CA GLY A 16 -17.38 12.98 -21.32
C GLY A 16 -17.32 11.87 -20.28
N PHE A 17 -17.23 10.62 -20.73
CA PHE A 17 -16.90 9.51 -19.85
C PHE A 17 -15.49 9.79 -19.32
N ALA A 18 -15.41 10.19 -18.05
CA ALA A 18 -14.15 10.21 -17.33
C ALA A 18 -13.65 8.76 -17.27
N ASP A 19 -12.57 8.50 -18.02
CA ASP A 19 -11.80 7.26 -17.93
C ASP A 19 -11.45 7.04 -16.47
N SER A 20 -12.04 6.01 -15.87
CA SER A 20 -11.70 5.58 -14.52
C SER A 20 -10.35 4.89 -14.64
N ILE A 21 -9.28 5.69 -14.60
CA ILE A 21 -7.93 5.19 -14.40
C ILE A 21 -8.01 4.34 -13.14
N SER A 22 -7.92 3.02 -13.31
CA SER A 22 -7.87 2.09 -12.21
C SER A 22 -6.64 2.45 -11.40
N SER A 23 -6.83 3.24 -10.34
CA SER A 23 -5.85 3.36 -9.27
C SER A 23 -5.45 1.93 -8.95
N SER A 24 -4.18 1.61 -9.14
CA SER A 24 -3.60 0.37 -8.63
C SER A 24 -3.71 0.44 -7.12
N THR A 25 -4.89 0.12 -6.58
CA THR A 25 -5.19 0.24 -5.17
C THR A 25 -4.38 -0.81 -4.47
N VAL A 26 -3.39 -0.38 -3.71
CA VAL A 26 -2.62 -1.25 -2.82
C VAL A 26 -3.61 -1.91 -1.85
N GLN A 27 -3.86 -3.21 -2.04
CA GLN A 27 -4.78 -3.99 -1.22
C GLN A 27 -4.04 -4.48 0.02
N LEU A 28 -3.98 -3.61 1.03
CA LEU A 28 -3.44 -3.94 2.35
C LEU A 28 -4.53 -3.78 3.42
N GLN A 29 -4.41 -4.55 4.49
CA GLN A 29 -5.35 -4.57 5.61
C GLN A 29 -4.58 -4.43 6.91
N VAL A 30 -5.08 -3.60 7.83
CA VAL A 30 -4.51 -3.50 9.18
C VAL A 30 -4.74 -4.84 9.90
N GLY A 31 -3.71 -5.36 10.56
CA GLY A 31 -3.75 -6.62 11.29
C GLY A 31 -3.45 -7.87 10.45
N GLN A 32 -3.29 -7.76 9.13
CA GLN A 32 -2.84 -8.90 8.32
C GLN A 32 -1.34 -9.16 8.54
N SER A 33 -0.89 -10.41 8.36
CA SER A 33 0.53 -10.73 8.47
C SER A 33 1.34 -10.09 7.35
N ILE A 34 2.57 -9.66 7.66
CA ILE A 34 3.46 -9.07 6.64
C ILE A 34 3.77 -10.05 5.52
N ARG A 35 3.80 -11.36 5.79
CA ARG A 35 3.98 -12.40 4.76
C ARG A 35 2.82 -12.45 3.76
N ALA A 36 1.58 -12.31 4.23
CA ALA A 36 0.40 -12.27 3.35
C ALA A 36 0.33 -10.95 2.56
N ALA A 37 0.70 -9.85 3.21
CA ALA A 37 0.85 -8.56 2.56
C ALA A 37 1.91 -8.60 1.45
N ASP A 38 3.10 -9.13 1.74
CA ASP A 38 4.21 -9.28 0.79
C ASP A 38 3.79 -10.09 -0.45
N ALA A 39 3.19 -11.27 -0.25
CA ALA A 39 2.69 -12.09 -1.36
C ALA A 39 1.69 -11.32 -2.24
N SER A 40 0.79 -10.55 -1.64
CA SER A 40 -0.21 -9.76 -2.35
C SER A 40 0.41 -8.59 -3.11
N LEU A 41 1.43 -7.94 -2.54
CA LEU A 41 2.17 -6.85 -3.16
C LEU A 41 2.97 -7.35 -4.37
N LEU A 42 3.70 -8.45 -4.20
CA LEU A 42 4.44 -9.12 -5.28
C LEU A 42 3.50 -9.54 -6.42
N ALA A 43 2.38 -10.19 -6.11
CA ALA A 43 1.38 -10.60 -7.10
C ALA A 43 0.77 -9.41 -7.84
N SER A 44 0.70 -8.25 -7.18
CA SER A 44 0.20 -7.03 -7.80
C SER A 44 1.26 -6.35 -8.68
N GLY A 45 2.56 -6.68 -8.56
CA GLY A 45 3.66 -6.06 -9.30
C GLY A 45 4.50 -5.05 -8.51
N TRP A 46 4.37 -5.00 -7.18
CA TRP A 46 5.32 -4.27 -6.32
C TRP A 46 6.56 -5.11 -6.08
N LEU A 47 7.74 -4.50 -6.15
CA LEU A 47 9.02 -5.18 -5.95
C LEU A 47 9.69 -4.70 -4.67
N PRO A 48 10.38 -5.58 -3.92
CA PRO A 48 11.16 -5.18 -2.74
C PRO A 48 12.21 -4.12 -3.10
N GLN A 49 12.20 -2.99 -2.40
CA GLN A 49 13.20 -1.94 -2.56
C GLN A 49 13.60 -1.38 -1.18
N PRO A 50 14.33 -2.17 -0.37
CA PRO A 50 14.76 -1.75 0.95
C PRO A 50 15.70 -0.55 0.88
N ASP A 51 15.72 0.29 1.91
CA ASP A 51 16.66 1.41 1.99
C ASP A 51 18.11 0.92 2.08
N PRO A 52 18.99 1.31 1.14
CA PRO A 52 20.37 0.81 1.08
C PRO A 52 21.21 1.25 2.29
N SER A 53 20.82 2.30 3.01
CA SER A 53 21.53 2.75 4.22
C SER A 53 21.45 1.76 5.39
N ILE A 54 20.50 0.82 5.35
CA ILE A 54 20.20 -0.14 6.43
C ILE A 54 20.64 -1.58 6.09
N GLN A 55 21.28 -1.81 4.94
CA GLN A 55 21.84 -3.14 4.61
C GLN A 55 22.92 -3.60 5.61
N ALA A 56 23.53 -2.67 6.36
CA ALA A 56 24.56 -2.99 7.35
C ALA A 56 24.02 -3.32 8.76
N LEU A 57 22.75 -3.02 9.06
CA LEU A 57 22.23 -3.08 10.45
C LEU A 57 21.04 -4.04 10.64
N ALA A 58 20.35 -4.46 9.57
CA ALA A 58 19.11 -5.23 9.63
C ALA A 58 19.27 -6.74 9.34
N GLN A 59 20.39 -7.32 9.76
CA GLN A 59 20.56 -8.78 9.76
C GLN A 59 20.45 -9.29 11.20
N ASP A 60 19.30 -9.08 11.85
CA ASP A 60 18.99 -9.80 13.07
C ASP A 60 18.74 -11.27 12.71
N PRO A 61 19.56 -12.23 13.19
CA PRO A 61 19.43 -13.66 12.87
C PRO A 61 18.18 -14.32 13.46
N SER A 62 17.33 -13.59 14.17
CA SER A 62 16.28 -14.15 15.02
C SER A 62 14.97 -14.52 14.33
N GLY A 63 14.78 -14.25 13.02
CA GLY A 63 13.64 -14.83 12.30
C GLY A 63 13.28 -14.19 10.97
N SER A 64 13.88 -14.67 9.88
CA SER A 64 13.30 -14.62 8.51
C SER A 64 12.75 -13.27 8.05
N ALA A 65 13.58 -12.22 8.10
CA ALA A 65 13.25 -10.92 7.52
C ALA A 65 12.95 -11.04 6.01
N LEU A 66 11.84 -10.47 5.55
CA LEU A 66 11.50 -10.42 4.13
C LEU A 66 12.49 -9.49 3.38
N PRO A 67 12.73 -9.72 2.08
CA PRO A 67 13.67 -8.91 1.29
C PRO A 67 13.34 -7.41 1.25
N ALA A 68 12.08 -7.05 1.50
CA ALA A 68 11.63 -5.66 1.52
C ALA A 68 11.97 -4.94 2.83
N LEU A 69 12.54 -5.64 3.83
CA LEU A 69 12.81 -5.04 5.13
C LEU A 69 13.80 -3.88 5.00
N SER A 70 13.35 -2.69 5.39
CA SER A 70 14.14 -1.47 5.31
C SER A 70 14.64 -1.00 6.66
N SER A 71 13.87 -1.12 7.75
CA SER A 71 14.28 -0.63 9.06
C SER A 71 13.45 -1.29 10.15
N CYS A 72 14.06 -1.65 11.26
CA CYS A 72 13.36 -2.07 12.47
C CYS A 72 13.80 -1.20 13.64
N SER A 73 12.87 -0.92 14.56
CA SER A 73 13.21 -0.37 15.87
C SER A 73 14.14 -1.39 16.57
N GLY A 74 15.44 -1.09 16.63
CA GLY A 74 16.50 -2.02 17.09
C GLY A 74 16.47 -2.42 18.57
N THR A 75 15.29 -2.46 19.19
CA THR A 75 15.05 -2.90 20.57
C THR A 75 14.69 -4.38 20.69
N GLY A 76 14.63 -5.11 19.56
CA GLY A 76 14.36 -6.55 19.50
C GLY A 76 12.87 -6.92 19.44
N VAL A 77 11.95 -6.01 19.80
CA VAL A 77 10.50 -6.14 19.61
C VAL A 77 9.91 -4.76 19.32
N GLY A 78 9.53 -4.49 18.07
CA GLY A 78 9.09 -3.13 17.71
C GLY A 78 8.62 -2.97 16.28
N PHE A 79 8.43 -1.72 15.87
CA PHE A 79 7.97 -1.40 14.52
C PHE A 79 9.03 -1.73 13.48
N CYS A 80 8.63 -2.45 12.44
CA CYS A 80 9.45 -2.70 11.26
C CYS A 80 8.81 -2.09 10.02
N ARG A 81 9.63 -1.42 9.19
CA ARG A 81 9.26 -0.82 7.91
C ARG A 81 9.77 -1.68 6.77
N TYR A 82 8.87 -1.94 5.83
CA TYR A 82 9.10 -2.63 4.58
C TYR A 82 8.86 -1.67 3.43
N ASP A 83 9.80 -1.59 2.49
CA ASP A 83 9.72 -0.68 1.36
C ASP A 83 9.64 -1.46 0.04
N TYR A 84 8.70 -1.05 -0.80
CA TYR A 84 8.44 -1.61 -2.12
C TYR A 84 8.42 -0.50 -3.17
N ALA A 85 8.67 -0.86 -4.42
CA ALA A 85 8.59 0.04 -5.56
C ALA A 85 7.75 -0.57 -6.69
N ARG A 86 7.01 0.29 -7.38
CA ARG A 86 6.34 -0.03 -8.64
C ARG A 86 6.39 1.21 -9.52
N ASP A 87 6.92 1.08 -10.72
CA ASP A 87 7.09 2.20 -11.66
C ASP A 87 7.84 3.39 -11.01
N ARG A 88 7.16 4.52 -10.81
CA ARG A 88 7.68 5.72 -10.13
C ARG A 88 7.11 5.92 -8.72
N GLN A 89 6.41 4.93 -8.19
CA GLN A 89 5.77 4.96 -6.88
C GLN A 89 6.57 4.16 -5.88
N ARG A 90 6.64 4.65 -4.64
CA ARG A 90 7.22 3.90 -3.52
C ARG A 90 6.16 3.61 -2.48
N LEU A 91 6.05 2.37 -2.03
CA LEU A 91 5.13 1.97 -0.98
C LEU A 91 5.94 1.63 0.26
N SER A 92 5.62 2.29 1.37
CA SER A 92 6.15 1.94 2.69
C SER A 92 5.05 1.28 3.51
N VAL A 93 5.36 0.13 4.10
CA VAL A 93 4.48 -0.65 4.97
C VAL A 93 5.13 -0.75 6.34
N VAL A 94 4.42 -0.32 7.38
CA VAL A 94 4.89 -0.41 8.76
C VAL A 94 4.10 -1.49 9.47
N THR A 95 4.83 -2.31 10.21
CA THR A 95 4.31 -3.45 10.96
C THR A 95 4.59 -3.30 12.45
N VAL A 96 3.86 -4.05 13.26
CA VAL A 96 4.08 -4.23 14.71
C VAL A 96 4.24 -5.71 15.04
N PRO A 97 4.92 -6.08 16.12
CA PRO A 97 4.95 -7.47 16.57
C PRO A 97 3.53 -7.95 16.90
N SER A 98 3.18 -9.17 16.49
CA SER A 98 1.92 -9.78 16.94
C SER A 98 1.97 -10.03 18.45
N PRO A 99 0.88 -9.76 19.19
CA PRO A 99 0.77 -10.14 20.59
C PRO A 99 0.59 -11.65 20.80
N SER A 100 0.26 -12.41 19.75
CA SER A 100 0.25 -13.87 19.79
C SER A 100 1.69 -14.39 19.60
N SER A 101 2.09 -15.43 20.32
CA SER A 101 3.44 -16.01 20.30
C SER A 101 3.95 -16.50 18.93
N ASP A 102 3.11 -16.45 17.89
CA ASP A 102 3.54 -16.55 16.51
C ASP A 102 4.28 -15.27 16.13
N VAL A 103 5.59 -15.38 15.91
CA VAL A 103 6.53 -14.34 15.47
C VAL A 103 6.16 -13.83 14.07
N SER A 104 4.95 -13.30 13.93
CA SER A 104 4.38 -12.76 12.71
C SER A 104 4.14 -11.29 12.97
N GLU A 105 4.78 -10.44 12.18
CA GLU A 105 4.52 -9.01 12.25
C GLU A 105 3.22 -8.70 11.53
N LEU A 106 2.44 -7.78 12.11
CA LEU A 106 1.13 -7.40 11.60
C LEU A 106 1.22 -6.01 10.98
N VAL A 107 0.64 -5.85 9.81
CA VAL A 107 0.56 -4.55 9.12
C VAL A 107 -0.24 -3.57 9.98
N GLN A 108 0.37 -2.44 10.31
CA GLN A 108 -0.24 -1.39 11.11
C GLN A 108 -0.68 -0.20 10.26
N ARG A 109 0.10 0.13 9.22
CA ARG A 109 -0.19 1.22 8.27
C ARG A 109 0.67 1.12 7.01
N TRP A 110 0.28 1.84 5.97
CA TRP A 110 1.05 1.98 4.75
C TRP A 110 0.76 3.30 4.04
N TRP A 111 1.65 3.73 3.17
CA TRP A 111 1.47 4.91 2.31
C TRP A 111 2.30 4.80 1.04
N ILE A 112 1.86 5.49 -0.02
CA ILE A 112 2.59 5.63 -1.28
C ILE A 112 3.20 7.03 -1.31
N ASP A 113 4.49 7.12 -1.64
CA ASP A 113 5.23 8.34 -1.98
C ASP A 113 5.22 8.56 -3.52
#